data_AF-A0A1H8LUK2-F1
#
_entry.id   AF-A0A1H8LUK2-F1
#
_cell.length_a   1.000
_cell.length_b   1.000
_cell.length_c   1.000
_cell.angle_alpha   90.00
_cell.angle_beta   90.00
_cell.angle_gamma   90.00
#
_symmetry.space_group_name_H-M   'P 1'
#
loop_
_entity.id
_entity.type
_entity.pdbx_description
1 polymer ?
#
loop_
_entity_poly.entity_id
_entity_poly.type
_entity_poly.pdbx_seq_one_letter_code
_entity_poly.pdbx_strand_id
1 'polypeptide(L)'
;MINLSTFTVDQGDGAKLTVTIEPVLIDLPGGEHFTGVYRLTETDRAGQELGEIAFHWDDSGQWEFIGEHFNPAEQEQIVEFIREREPLDSFTFTENSGGIEHHYRVTDNEGHFGIEKDGKVIAVIEHNEEWEQIDGEPLEAEVLNNITSRIEQHNR
;
A
#
# COMPACT_ATOMS: atom_id res chain seq x y z
N MET A 1 12.51 -2.22 6.72
CA MET A 1 11.47 -3.08 7.36
C MET A 1 10.40 -2.17 7.93
N ILE A 2 9.30 -2.02 7.19
CA ILE A 2 8.18 -1.18 7.57
C ILE A 2 7.40 -1.90 8.67
N ASN A 3 7.64 -1.53 9.93
CA ASN A 3 6.91 -2.08 11.06
C ASN A 3 5.81 -1.08 11.41
N LEU A 4 4.61 -1.27 10.85
CA LEU A 4 3.42 -0.54 11.25
C LEU A 4 3.02 -1.03 12.65
N SER A 5 3.71 -0.49 13.66
CA SER A 5 3.45 -0.54 15.11
C SER A 5 2.23 -1.34 15.62
N THR A 6 2.37 -1.93 16.81
CA THR A 6 1.25 -2.51 17.56
C THR A 6 0.13 -1.49 17.83
N PHE A 7 -1.12 -1.89 17.58
CA PHE A 7 -2.32 -1.11 17.86
C PHE A 7 -3.21 -1.84 18.88
N THR A 8 -3.92 -1.12 19.74
CA THR A 8 -4.89 -1.72 20.66
C THR A 8 -6.30 -1.38 20.21
N VAL A 9 -7.03 -2.41 19.77
CA VAL A 9 -8.44 -2.33 19.36
C VAL A 9 -9.33 -2.40 20.60
N ASP A 10 -10.33 -1.52 20.70
CA ASP A 10 -11.38 -1.59 21.72
C ASP A 10 -12.55 -2.45 21.21
N GLN A 11 -12.89 -3.52 21.94
CA GLN A 11 -13.94 -4.47 21.56
C GLN A 11 -15.35 -4.07 22.01
N GLY A 12 -15.50 -2.92 22.68
CA GLY A 12 -16.79 -2.34 23.07
C GLY A 12 -17.43 -2.92 24.34
N ASP A 13 -16.95 -4.04 24.86
CA ASP A 13 -17.35 -4.61 26.16
C ASP A 13 -16.35 -4.31 27.29
N GLY A 14 -15.35 -3.46 27.01
CA GLY A 14 -14.24 -3.14 27.89
C GLY A 14 -13.04 -4.08 27.74
N ALA A 15 -13.14 -5.13 26.92
CA ALA A 15 -11.99 -5.91 26.48
C ALA A 15 -11.16 -5.13 25.46
N LYS A 16 -9.86 -5.44 25.44
CA LYS A 16 -8.88 -4.83 24.54
C LYS A 16 -8.04 -5.92 23.90
N LEU A 17 -7.79 -5.77 22.60
CA LEU A 17 -6.96 -6.69 21.84
C LEU A 17 -5.78 -5.93 21.23
N THR A 18 -4.56 -6.35 21.55
CA THR A 18 -3.36 -5.76 20.94
C THR A 18 -3.02 -6.51 19.66
N VAL A 19 -3.07 -5.80 18.52
CA VAL A 19 -2.82 -6.34 17.19
C VAL A 19 -1.50 -5.77 16.66
N THR A 20 -0.71 -6.63 16.01
CA THR A 20 0.44 -6.21 15.21
C THR A 20 -0.01 -6.15 13.76
N ILE A 21 0.32 -5.05 13.08
CA ILE A 21 -0.11 -4.76 11.71
C ILE A 21 1.13 -4.75 10.84
N GLU A 22 1.28 -5.73 9.96
CA GLU A 22 2.49 -5.86 9.14
C GLU A 22 2.12 -5.69 7.66
N PRO A 23 2.82 -4.85 6.90
CA PRO A 23 2.65 -4.82 5.46
C PRO A 23 3.03 -6.17 4.86
N VAL A 24 2.19 -6.70 3.99
CA VAL A 24 2.52 -7.86 3.18
C VAL A 24 3.41 -7.39 2.04
N LEU A 25 4.63 -7.93 2.02
CA LEU A 25 5.60 -7.66 0.98
C LEU A 25 5.72 -8.88 0.06
N ILE A 26 6.03 -8.63 -1.20
CA ILE A 26 6.38 -9.65 -2.19
C ILE A 26 7.80 -9.39 -2.70
N ASP A 27 8.56 -10.47 -2.86
CA ASP A 27 9.87 -10.40 -3.49
C ASP A 27 9.71 -10.24 -5.00
N LEU A 28 10.12 -9.09 -5.52
CA LEU A 28 10.27 -8.85 -6.96
C LEU A 28 11.74 -8.53 -7.28
N PRO A 29 12.19 -8.67 -8.54
CA PRO A 29 13.48 -8.15 -8.95
C PRO A 29 13.61 -6.66 -8.58
N GLY A 30 14.60 -6.31 -7.76
CA GLY A 30 14.77 -4.94 -7.25
C GLY A 30 14.46 -4.77 -5.76
N GLY A 31 13.78 -5.73 -5.11
CA GLY A 31 13.59 -5.73 -3.66
C GLY A 31 12.26 -6.28 -3.18
N GLU A 32 11.94 -6.00 -1.92
CA GLU A 32 10.62 -6.29 -1.34
C GLU A 32 9.65 -5.17 -1.70
N HIS A 33 8.50 -5.51 -2.27
CA HIS A 33 7.46 -4.55 -2.68
C HIS A 33 6.18 -4.75 -1.88
N PHE A 34 5.58 -3.65 -1.43
CA PHE A 34 4.32 -3.68 -0.71
C PHE A 34 3.13 -3.99 -1.62
N THR A 35 2.22 -4.86 -1.19
CA THR A 35 1.08 -5.31 -1.99
C THR A 35 -0.20 -4.49 -1.81
N GLY A 36 -0.23 -3.49 -0.92
CA GLY A 36 -1.50 -2.85 -0.51
C GLY A 36 -2.29 -3.66 0.53
N VAL A 37 -1.74 -4.76 1.04
CA VAL A 37 -2.38 -5.64 2.02
C VAL A 37 -1.61 -5.61 3.33
N TYR A 38 -2.33 -5.49 4.44
CA TYR A 38 -1.79 -5.59 5.78
C TYR A 38 -2.25 -6.88 6.45
N ARG A 39 -1.30 -7.60 7.03
CA ARG A 39 -1.57 -8.76 7.87
C ARG A 39 -1.77 -8.32 9.31
N LEU A 40 -2.78 -8.90 9.96
CA LEU A 40 -3.13 -8.63 11.35
C LEU A 40 -2.86 -9.86 12.19
N THR A 41 -2.00 -9.72 13.20
CA THR A 41 -1.67 -10.80 14.14
C THR A 41 -1.89 -10.37 15.58
N GLU A 42 -2.26 -11.32 16.45
CA GLU A 42 -2.38 -11.04 17.88
C GLU A 42 -0.98 -10.91 18.50
N THR A 43 -0.73 -9.76 19.11
CA THR A 43 0.58 -9.45 19.71
C THR A 43 0.83 -10.28 20.96
N ASP A 44 -0.20 -10.45 21.79
CA ASP A 44 -0.08 -11.02 23.13
C ASP A 44 -0.16 -12.56 23.15
N ARG A 45 -0.65 -13.19 22.06
CA ARG A 45 -0.70 -14.66 21.90
C ARG A 45 0.02 -15.12 20.65
N ALA A 46 1.30 -15.44 20.80
CA ALA A 46 2.10 -16.23 19.86
C ALA A 46 2.02 -15.83 18.37
N GLY A 47 1.58 -14.61 18.03
CA GLY A 47 1.39 -14.18 16.65
C GLY A 47 0.25 -14.90 15.92
N GLN A 48 -0.84 -15.27 16.61
CA GLN A 48 -1.99 -15.88 15.94
C GLN A 48 -2.51 -14.92 14.85
N GLU A 49 -2.69 -15.43 13.63
CA GLU A 49 -3.27 -14.66 12.52
C GLU A 49 -4.75 -14.38 12.79
N LEU A 50 -5.12 -13.10 12.72
CA LEU A 50 -6.48 -12.62 12.97
C LEU A 50 -7.23 -12.31 11.67
N GLY A 51 -6.49 -11.90 10.64
CA GLY A 51 -6.99 -11.62 9.31
C GLY A 51 -6.03 -10.78 8.47
N GLU A 52 -6.51 -10.35 7.33
CA GLU A 52 -5.83 -9.42 6.43
C GLU A 52 -6.78 -8.26 6.09
N ILE A 53 -6.22 -7.09 5.84
CA ILE A 53 -6.98 -5.92 5.39
C ILE A 53 -6.29 -5.28 4.20
N ALA A 54 -7.06 -4.98 3.16
CA ALA A 54 -6.58 -4.40 1.92
C ALA A 54 -7.35 -3.11 1.63
N PHE A 55 -6.71 -2.14 1.00
CA PHE A 55 -7.42 -0.94 0.52
C PHE A 55 -8.07 -1.22 -0.85
N HIS A 56 -9.23 -0.61 -1.10
CA HIS A 56 -9.87 -0.61 -2.42
C HIS A 56 -9.34 0.53 -3.29
N TRP A 57 -8.90 0.16 -4.48
CA TRP A 57 -8.16 1.00 -5.42
C TRP A 57 -8.98 2.12 -6.06
N ASP A 58 -10.27 1.87 -6.29
CA ASP A 58 -11.18 2.80 -6.94
C ASP A 58 -11.70 3.90 -5.99
N ASP A 59 -11.58 3.66 -4.68
CA ASP A 59 -12.05 4.55 -3.63
C ASP A 59 -11.14 4.37 -2.42
N SER A 60 -10.19 5.30 -2.21
CA SER A 60 -9.31 5.34 -1.04
C SER A 60 -10.08 5.42 0.30
N GLY A 61 -11.40 5.63 0.24
CA GLY A 61 -12.34 5.51 1.33
C GLY A 61 -12.67 4.06 1.74
N GLN A 62 -12.52 3.10 0.83
CA GLN A 62 -12.99 1.72 1.01
C GLN A 62 -11.83 0.77 1.34
N TRP A 63 -12.09 -0.12 2.29
CA TRP A 63 -11.16 -1.14 2.74
C TRP A 63 -11.90 -2.48 2.76
N GLU A 64 -11.23 -3.53 2.30
CA GLU A 64 -11.73 -4.90 2.33
C GLU A 64 -11.03 -5.66 3.45
N PHE A 65 -11.82 -6.32 4.29
CA PHE A 65 -11.33 -7.12 5.40
C PHE A 65 -11.54 -8.61 5.11
N ILE A 66 -10.47 -9.40 5.25
CA ILE A 66 -10.50 -10.86 5.13
C ILE A 66 -10.26 -11.46 6.52
N GLY A 67 -11.31 -12.02 7.10
CA GLY A 67 -11.26 -12.69 8.41
C GLY A 67 -12.54 -12.47 9.21
N GLU A 68 -12.72 -13.26 10.27
CA GLU A 68 -13.94 -13.24 11.09
C GLU A 68 -13.72 -12.69 12.51
N HIS A 69 -12.48 -12.32 12.86
CA HIS A 69 -12.13 -11.89 14.23
C HIS A 69 -12.64 -10.51 14.62
N PHE A 70 -12.79 -9.60 13.65
CA PHE A 70 -13.16 -8.21 13.90
C PHE A 70 -14.52 -7.88 13.31
N ASN A 71 -15.34 -7.20 14.09
CA ASN A 71 -16.57 -6.60 13.64
C ASN A 71 -16.31 -5.25 12.92
N PRO A 72 -17.30 -4.66 12.22
CA PRO A 72 -17.08 -3.44 11.45
C PRO A 72 -16.54 -2.24 12.24
N ALA A 73 -16.91 -2.08 13.51
CA ALA A 73 -16.42 -0.97 14.34
C ALA A 73 -14.97 -1.17 14.78
N GLU A 74 -14.55 -2.41 14.97
CA GLU A 74 -13.14 -2.77 15.22
C GLU A 74 -12.30 -2.63 13.95
N GLN A 75 -12.84 -3.01 12.79
CA GLN A 75 -12.20 -2.84 11.50
C GLN A 75 -11.94 -1.35 11.20
N GLU A 76 -12.90 -0.46 11.46
CA GLU A 76 -12.72 0.99 11.25
C GLU A 76 -11.57 1.55 12.10
N GLN A 77 -11.44 1.14 13.36
CA GLN A 77 -10.33 1.57 14.23
C GLN A 77 -8.96 1.18 13.64
N ILE A 78 -8.87 -0.02 13.06
CA ILE A 78 -7.65 -0.52 12.42
C ILE A 78 -7.36 0.29 11.15
N VAL A 79 -8.38 0.57 10.34
CA VAL A 79 -8.26 1.39 9.13
C VAL A 79 -7.79 2.81 9.47
N GLU A 80 -8.39 3.45 10.46
CA GLU A 80 -7.99 4.78 10.92
C GLU A 80 -6.53 4.77 11.39
N PHE A 81 -6.13 3.77 12.17
CA PHE A 81 -4.75 3.61 12.62
C PHE A 81 -3.76 3.46 11.46
N ILE A 82 -4.10 2.63 10.47
CA ILE A 82 -3.27 2.41 9.28
C ILE A 82 -3.15 3.74 8.52
N ARG A 83 -4.26 4.44 8.25
CA ARG A 83 -4.25 5.73 7.54
C ARG A 83 -3.39 6.79 8.23
N GLU A 84 -3.41 6.86 9.55
CA GLU A 84 -2.61 7.84 10.30
C GLU A 84 -1.11 7.53 10.30
N ARG A 85 -0.74 6.25 10.10
CA ARG A 85 0.64 5.77 10.26
C ARG A 85 1.25 5.22 8.99
N GLU A 86 0.50 5.14 7.90
CA GLU A 86 0.95 4.58 6.63
C GLU A 86 2.25 5.29 6.24
N PRO A 87 3.39 4.58 6.28
CA PRO A 87 4.69 5.19 6.03
C PRO A 87 5.03 5.20 4.53
N LEU A 88 4.12 4.71 3.71
CA LEU A 88 4.28 4.62 2.27
C LEU A 88 3.77 5.91 1.66
N ASP A 89 4.73 6.75 1.29
CA ASP A 89 4.42 7.95 0.54
C ASP A 89 3.92 7.53 -0.83
N SER A 90 2.60 7.53 -0.98
CA SER A 90 1.93 7.06 -2.18
C SER A 90 0.91 8.06 -2.66
N PHE A 91 0.76 8.13 -3.97
CA PHE A 91 -0.25 8.96 -4.59
C PHE A 91 -0.87 8.24 -5.78
N THR A 92 -2.10 8.62 -6.08
CA THR A 92 -2.88 8.06 -7.19
C THR A 92 -3.17 9.12 -8.23
N PHE A 93 -3.31 8.69 -9.48
CA PHE A 93 -3.80 9.54 -10.56
C PHE A 93 -4.43 8.72 -11.68
N THR A 94 -5.26 9.35 -12.48
CA THR A 94 -5.79 8.76 -13.71
C THR A 94 -5.11 9.36 -14.94
N GLU A 95 -4.94 8.52 -15.97
CA GLU A 95 -4.41 8.95 -17.26
C GLU A 95 -5.11 8.20 -18.39
N ASN A 96 -5.37 8.89 -19.50
CA ASN A 96 -5.95 8.29 -20.68
C ASN A 96 -4.82 7.86 -21.63
N SER A 97 -4.65 6.56 -21.84
CA SER A 97 -3.70 6.00 -22.80
C SER A 97 -4.46 5.12 -23.79
N GLY A 98 -4.26 5.36 -25.08
CA GLY A 98 -4.95 4.61 -26.13
C GLY A 98 -6.48 4.76 -26.15
N GLY A 99 -7.03 5.83 -25.55
CA GLY A 99 -8.48 6.04 -25.44
C GLY A 99 -9.13 5.33 -24.25
N ILE A 100 -8.34 4.66 -23.41
CA ILE A 100 -8.78 3.97 -22.20
C ILE A 100 -8.27 4.75 -20.99
N GLU A 101 -9.15 5.02 -20.03
CA GLU A 101 -8.75 5.59 -18.74
C GLU A 101 -8.13 4.49 -17.88
N HIS A 102 -6.94 4.76 -17.37
CA HIS A 102 -6.19 3.87 -16.50
C HIS A 102 -5.94 4.54 -15.16
N HIS A 103 -6.00 3.74 -14.10
CA HIS A 103 -5.72 4.17 -12.74
C HIS A 103 -4.29 3.81 -12.37
N TYR A 104 -3.50 4.81 -12.03
CA TYR A 104 -2.12 4.63 -11.59
C TYR A 104 -1.99 4.88 -10.10
N ARG A 105 -1.18 4.05 -9.43
CA ARG A 105 -0.67 4.32 -8.09
C ARG A 105 0.85 4.26 -8.14
N VAL A 106 1.47 5.24 -7.49
CA VAL A 106 2.91 5.30 -7.29
C VAL A 106 3.16 5.20 -5.80
N THR A 107 4.01 4.26 -5.40
CA THR A 107 4.35 4.01 -4.00
C THR A 107 5.85 4.14 -3.83
N ASP A 108 6.31 5.08 -2.99
CA ASP A 108 7.72 5.19 -2.61
C ASP A 108 8.11 4.08 -1.62
N ASN A 109 9.19 3.39 -1.93
CA ASN A 109 9.85 2.40 -1.11
C ASN A 109 11.35 2.72 -1.02
N GLU A 110 11.69 3.66 -0.15
CA GLU A 110 13.06 4.08 0.14
C GLU A 110 13.83 4.54 -1.12
N GLY A 111 13.15 5.29 -2.01
CA GLY A 111 13.73 5.80 -3.26
C GLY A 111 13.50 4.91 -4.49
N HIS A 112 12.86 3.75 -4.31
CA HIS A 112 12.35 2.92 -5.39
C HIS A 112 10.84 3.07 -5.46
N PHE A 113 10.32 3.43 -6.63
CA PHE A 113 8.92 3.73 -6.83
C PHE A 113 8.23 2.57 -7.55
N GLY A 114 7.35 1.88 -6.83
CA GLY A 114 6.47 0.88 -7.40
C GLY A 114 5.37 1.54 -8.22
N ILE A 115 5.25 1.16 -9.49
CA ILE A 115 4.25 1.66 -10.42
C ILE A 115 3.19 0.59 -10.63
N GLU A 116 1.97 0.91 -10.20
CA GLU A 116 0.80 0.09 -10.41
C GLU A 116 -0.13 0.73 -11.42
N LYS A 117 -0.67 -0.09 -12.32
CA LYS A 117 -1.68 0.27 -13.31
C LYS A 117 -2.87 -0.68 -13.19
N ASP A 118 -4.05 -0.12 -12.97
CA ASP A 118 -5.31 -0.86 -12.78
C ASP A 118 -5.18 -1.99 -11.73
N GLY A 119 -4.52 -1.67 -10.62
CA GLY A 119 -4.30 -2.59 -9.48
C GLY A 119 -3.24 -3.68 -9.71
N LYS A 120 -2.45 -3.59 -10.79
CA LYS A 120 -1.33 -4.50 -11.04
C LYS A 120 -0.02 -3.74 -11.04
N VAL A 121 0.97 -4.22 -10.28
CA VAL A 121 2.34 -3.72 -10.40
C VAL A 121 2.83 -4.02 -11.82
N ILE A 122 3.12 -2.97 -12.57
CA ILE A 122 3.59 -3.08 -13.95
C ILE A 122 5.06 -2.71 -14.10
N ALA A 123 5.61 -1.89 -13.19
CA ALA A 123 6.99 -1.46 -13.26
C ALA A 123 7.51 -1.01 -11.91
N VAL A 124 8.83 -0.96 -11.80
CA VAL A 124 9.53 -0.28 -10.70
C VAL A 124 10.49 0.72 -11.33
N ILE A 125 10.49 1.95 -10.82
CA ILE A 125 11.41 2.99 -11.28
C ILE A 125 12.22 3.54 -10.10
N GLU A 126 13.42 4.02 -10.36
CA GLU A 126 14.26 4.66 -9.34
C GLU A 126 14.86 5.96 -9.90
N HIS A 127 15.30 6.83 -8.98
CA HIS A 127 15.99 8.07 -9.33
C HIS A 127 17.40 8.07 -8.75
N ASN A 128 18.37 7.69 -9.57
CA ASN A 128 19.79 7.81 -9.26
C ASN A 128 20.34 9.15 -9.79
N GLU A 129 20.91 9.14 -11.00
CA GLU A 129 21.32 10.35 -11.74
C GLU A 129 20.22 10.81 -12.71
N GLU A 130 19.51 9.84 -13.30
CA GLU A 130 18.33 10.03 -14.13
C GLU A 130 17.23 9.06 -13.66
N TRP A 131 15.99 9.33 -14.06
CA TRP A 131 14.88 8.41 -13.82
C TRP A 131 14.99 7.18 -14.71
N GLU A 132 15.05 6.01 -14.11
CA GLU A 132 15.21 4.74 -14.83
C GLU A 132 14.20 3.71 -14.37
N GLN A 133 13.67 2.93 -15.32
CA GLN A 133 12.89 1.75 -15.02
C GLN A 133 13.83 0.57 -14.77
N ILE A 134 13.73 -0.02 -13.60
CA ILE A 134 14.59 -1.12 -13.16
C ILE A 134 13.92 -2.50 -13.24
N ASP A 135 12.59 -2.54 -13.27
CA ASP A 135 11.83 -3.79 -13.43
C ASP A 135 10.47 -3.59 -14.12
N GLY A 136 9.89 -4.69 -14.59
CA GLY A 136 8.53 -4.79 -15.13
C GLY A 136 8.40 -4.60 -16.64
N GLU A 137 7.16 -4.37 -17.10
CA GLU A 137 6.85 -4.12 -18.51
C GLU A 137 7.35 -2.74 -18.92
N PRO A 138 8.08 -2.60 -20.05
CA PRO A 138 8.59 -1.31 -20.49
C PRO A 138 7.48 -0.26 -20.59
N LEU A 139 7.59 0.79 -19.79
CA LEU A 139 6.66 1.91 -19.82
C LEU A 139 6.86 2.70 -21.10
N GLU A 140 5.76 3.17 -21.68
CA GLU A 140 5.83 4.16 -22.76
C GLU A 140 6.50 5.44 -22.23
N ALA A 141 7.35 6.07 -23.04
CA ALA A 141 8.13 7.24 -22.61
C ALA A 141 7.25 8.40 -22.09
N GLU A 142 6.04 8.56 -22.64
CA GLU A 142 5.08 9.56 -22.17
C GLU A 142 4.58 9.24 -20.75
N VAL A 143 4.22 7.97 -20.50
CA VAL A 143 3.78 7.49 -19.19
C VAL A 143 4.89 7.62 -18.15
N LEU A 144 6.11 7.20 -18.49
CA LEU A 144 7.28 7.35 -17.60
C LEU A 144 7.51 8.82 -17.23
N ASN A 145 7.51 9.73 -18.21
CA ASN A 145 7.70 11.16 -17.96
C ASN A 145 6.57 11.77 -17.10
N ASN A 146 5.34 11.31 -17.26
CA ASN A 146 4.20 11.76 -16.46
C ASN A 146 4.31 11.30 -15.01
N ILE A 147 4.66 10.02 -14.81
CA ILE A 147 4.91 9.43 -13.48
C ILE A 147 6.02 10.20 -12.75
N THR A 148 7.18 10.38 -13.39
CA THR A 148 8.34 11.02 -12.76
C THR A 148 8.08 12.49 -12.43
N SER A 149 7.42 13.22 -13.33
CA SER A 149 6.98 14.59 -13.09
C SER A 149 6.04 14.71 -11.89
N ARG A 150 5.20 13.70 -11.64
CA ARG A 150 4.28 13.68 -10.50
C ARG A 150 5.01 13.33 -9.20
N ILE A 151 5.95 12.39 -9.23
CA ILE A 151 6.80 12.09 -8.07
C ILE A 151 7.53 13.37 -7.62
N GLU A 152 8.11 14.11 -8.56
CA GLU A 152 8.79 15.37 -8.24
C GLU A 152 7.87 16.48 -7.70
N GLN A 153 6.58 16.48 -8.07
CA GLN A 153 5.59 17.41 -7.54
C GLN A 153 5.12 17.02 -6.15
N HIS A 154 5.02 15.72 -5.89
CA HIS A 154 4.59 15.16 -4.62
C HIS A 154 5.65 15.33 -3.53
N ASN A 155 6.93 15.19 -3.89
CA ASN A 155 8.06 15.29 -2.97
C ASN A 155 8.56 16.74 -2.72
N ARG A 156 7.77 17.77 -3.08
CA ARG A 156 8.10 19.20 -2.89
C ARG A 156 7.37 19.82 -1.70
#